data_AF-A0A8T4JVJ6-F1
#
_entry.id   AF-A0A8T4JVJ6-F1
#
_cell.length_a   1.000
_cell.length_b   1.000
_cell.length_c   1.000
_cell.angle_alpha   90.00
_cell.angle_beta   90.00
_cell.angle_gamma   90.00
#
_symmetry.space_group_name_H-M   'P 1'
#
loop_
_entity.id
_entity.type
_entity.pdbx_description
1 polymer ?
#
loop_
_entity_poly.entity_id
_entity_poly.type
_entity_poly.pdbx_seq_one_letter_code
_entity_poly.pdbx_strand_id
1 'polypeptide(L)'
;MKQLRKCVYWGLPVIGVLFYLLYLHRSAIDMVYSDYIRLINSYLPDVWNPEKFFVPDLLTRIPVNYFERGLNVSLFGYSVTFDRVMGVLSFGLSAMILASYGKKYRIGLGWYAAMMVFMFSLNKWEMLYNGTGWAHFLAFAFFFWNYTVLDAVYGRHGGRHDKVLLFVLPAVTTVFVAGPYCAIYIMTLLLTYGFLFVKDRLILRDDRKKAEAQAPAGSASIGFIDRRLGLLSGKTLLGLSIAAVLPLFLYLWSNSMAVYEYSGAVDEPLLSAFLREPKFFLTFFLKSFSSMIFGVEWMSRHMSWLPGEALCLLGLFVIGVYFLAVWMNFYYGLYKKTLFPLMLLAGGGMNHLLVLASRWIFMPNDLYGMSSRYALQYEIGILGIFLTFGLVSRRKFKRRGKASVNPQVMRAIAVFTAAVFLLGNVVTTAEEFSHGVNRRIYNEGNREVLLDFENRSEDELKTVLEYHKDGVKEALTILKDNHWNIFKDTDEQEEIR
;
A
#
# COMPACT_ATOMS: atom_id res chain seq x y z
N MET A 1 11.22 25.08 20.87
CA MET A 1 11.19 23.59 20.79
C MET A 1 9.79 22.96 20.61
N LYS A 2 8.74 23.32 21.37
CA LYS A 2 7.39 22.69 21.21
C LYS A 2 6.69 23.02 19.89
N GLN A 3 6.81 24.25 19.37
CA GLN A 3 6.28 24.65 18.06
C GLN A 3 7.04 23.98 16.91
N LEU A 4 8.39 23.99 16.93
CA LEU A 4 9.23 23.28 15.95
C LEU A 4 8.83 21.80 15.81
N ARG A 5 8.59 21.08 16.92
CA ARG A 5 8.10 19.70 16.89
C ARG A 5 6.73 19.55 16.21
N LYS A 6 5.82 20.52 16.36
CA LYS A 6 4.51 20.50 15.71
C LYS A 6 4.65 20.73 14.19
N CYS A 7 5.57 21.60 13.78
CA CYS A 7 5.85 21.85 12.37
C CYS A 7 6.46 20.63 11.68
N VAL A 8 7.39 19.92 12.32
CA VAL A 8 8.08 18.76 11.69
C VAL A 8 7.12 17.62 11.33
N TYR A 9 6.13 17.31 12.18
CA TYR A 9 5.17 16.23 11.86
C TYR A 9 4.37 16.51 10.58
N TRP A 10 4.09 17.77 10.28
CA TRP A 10 3.34 18.13 9.08
C TRP A 10 4.25 18.49 7.90
N GLY A 11 5.44 19.02 8.17
CA GLY A 11 6.39 19.43 7.15
C GLY A 11 7.05 18.26 6.42
N LEU A 12 7.38 17.16 7.09
CA LEU A 12 8.02 16.01 6.42
C LEU A 12 7.10 15.33 5.39
N PRO A 13 5.80 15.08 5.65
CA PRO A 13 4.87 14.65 4.61
C PRO A 13 4.83 15.58 3.39
N VAL A 14 4.83 16.90 3.62
CA VAL A 14 4.83 17.88 2.52
C VAL A 14 6.13 17.80 1.71
N ILE A 15 7.28 17.71 2.37
CA ILE A 15 8.58 17.53 1.70
C ILE A 15 8.59 16.24 0.88
N GLY A 16 8.04 15.14 1.41
CA GLY A 16 7.92 13.88 0.69
C GLY A 16 7.03 13.98 -0.55
N VAL A 17 5.88 14.66 -0.45
CA VAL A 17 5.00 14.94 -1.59
C VAL A 17 5.75 15.76 -2.65
N LEU A 18 6.44 16.83 -2.25
CA LEU A 18 7.23 17.66 -3.17
C LEU A 18 8.35 16.87 -3.83
N PHE A 19 9.01 15.97 -3.09
CA PHE A 19 10.03 15.08 -3.63
C PHE A 19 9.46 14.16 -4.72
N TYR A 20 8.29 13.55 -4.50
CA TYR A 20 7.65 12.71 -5.53
C TYR A 20 7.19 13.51 -6.74
N LEU A 21 6.64 14.72 -6.55
CA LEU A 21 6.29 15.60 -7.67
C LEU A 21 7.53 15.98 -8.49
N LEU A 22 8.64 16.30 -7.83
CA LEU A 22 9.92 16.57 -8.47
C LEU A 22 10.44 15.35 -9.25
N TYR A 23 10.37 14.16 -8.64
CA TYR A 23 10.74 12.92 -9.29
C TYR A 23 9.92 12.69 -10.56
N LEU A 24 8.58 12.80 -10.49
CA LEU A 24 7.70 12.63 -11.64
C LEU A 24 7.99 13.64 -12.76
N HIS A 25 8.19 14.91 -12.41
CA HIS A 25 8.56 15.96 -13.38
C HIS A 25 9.89 15.65 -14.08
N ARG A 26 10.83 15.04 -13.36
CA ARG A 26 12.13 14.61 -13.90
C ARG A 26 12.02 13.35 -14.75
N SER A 27 11.14 12.40 -14.37
CA SER A 27 11.16 11.04 -14.92
C SER A 27 10.15 10.78 -16.03
N ALA A 28 9.10 11.60 -16.13
CA ALA A 28 7.94 11.28 -16.95
C ALA A 28 7.48 12.45 -17.81
N ILE A 29 6.79 12.10 -18.90
CA ILE A 29 6.05 13.04 -19.76
C ILE A 29 4.56 12.67 -19.74
N ASP A 30 3.69 13.59 -20.17
CA ASP A 30 2.25 13.31 -20.30
C ASP A 30 1.97 12.46 -21.55
N MET A 31 2.21 11.15 -21.42
CA MET A 31 2.06 10.16 -22.49
C MET A 31 1.36 8.90 -21.94
N VAL A 32 0.54 8.24 -22.76
CA VAL A 32 -0.06 6.94 -22.43
C VAL A 32 0.95 5.79 -22.52
N TYR A 33 0.77 4.76 -21.68
CA TYR A 33 1.61 3.55 -21.62
C TYR A 33 0.78 2.30 -21.92
N SER A 34 1.43 1.13 -22.02
CA SER A 34 0.79 -0.18 -22.27
C SER A 34 -0.43 -0.45 -21.39
N ASP A 35 -0.37 -0.12 -20.09
CA ASP A 35 -1.48 -0.33 -19.14
C ASP A 35 -2.76 0.44 -19.52
N TYR A 36 -2.63 1.51 -20.31
CA TYR A 36 -3.72 2.37 -20.73
C TYR A 36 -4.38 1.96 -22.03
N ILE A 37 -3.73 1.20 -22.91
CA ILE A 37 -4.29 0.87 -24.24
C ILE A 37 -5.65 0.17 -24.13
N ARG A 38 -5.74 -0.87 -23.28
CA ARG A 38 -7.01 -1.54 -23.01
C ARG A 38 -8.05 -0.56 -22.43
N LEU A 39 -7.61 0.36 -21.57
CA LEU A 39 -8.50 1.32 -20.91
C LEU A 39 -9.06 2.34 -21.91
N ILE A 40 -8.24 2.80 -22.84
CA ILE A 40 -8.64 3.72 -23.89
C ILE A 40 -9.72 3.07 -24.76
N ASN A 41 -9.44 1.90 -25.33
CA ASN A 41 -10.37 1.24 -26.24
C ASN A 41 -11.71 0.87 -25.58
N SER A 42 -11.71 0.50 -24.30
CA SER A 42 -12.92 0.01 -23.64
C SER A 42 -13.74 1.09 -22.93
N TYR A 43 -13.14 2.18 -22.44
CA TYR A 43 -13.85 3.13 -21.57
C TYR A 43 -13.83 4.58 -22.03
N LEU A 44 -12.73 5.04 -22.63
CA LEU A 44 -12.56 6.47 -22.88
C LEU A 44 -13.59 7.09 -23.83
N PRO A 45 -14.04 6.40 -24.90
CA PRO A 45 -15.04 6.96 -25.81
C PRO A 45 -16.34 7.39 -25.11
N ASP A 46 -16.71 6.73 -24.00
CA ASP A 46 -17.97 7.03 -23.29
C ASP A 46 -17.78 6.99 -21.77
N VAL A 47 -16.93 7.88 -21.23
CA VAL A 47 -16.58 7.92 -19.79
C VAL A 47 -17.76 8.19 -18.84
N TRP A 48 -18.95 8.52 -19.35
CA TRP A 48 -20.15 8.73 -18.56
C TRP A 48 -21.28 7.73 -18.85
N ASN A 49 -21.06 6.73 -19.71
CA ASN A 49 -22.06 5.71 -20.02
C ASN A 49 -22.18 4.65 -18.89
N PRO A 50 -23.30 4.61 -18.14
CA PRO A 50 -23.49 3.67 -17.03
C PRO A 50 -23.35 2.20 -17.43
N GLU A 51 -23.70 1.82 -18.65
CA GLU A 51 -23.67 0.42 -19.10
C GLU A 51 -22.24 -0.13 -19.20
N LYS A 52 -21.27 0.73 -19.54
CA LYS A 52 -19.85 0.36 -19.55
C LYS A 52 -19.26 0.22 -18.14
N PHE A 53 -19.97 0.72 -17.13
CA PHE A 53 -19.53 0.71 -15.72
C PHE A 53 -20.18 -0.40 -14.91
N PHE A 54 -21.50 -0.57 -15.00
CA PHE A 54 -22.25 -1.56 -14.23
C PHE A 54 -22.17 -2.96 -14.84
N VAL A 55 -20.94 -3.43 -15.03
CA VAL A 55 -20.61 -4.78 -15.48
C VAL A 55 -20.39 -5.72 -14.30
N PRO A 56 -20.53 -7.05 -14.47
CA PRO A 56 -20.39 -8.02 -13.37
C PRO A 56 -19.06 -7.95 -12.61
N ASP A 57 -17.97 -7.58 -13.28
CA ASP A 57 -16.62 -7.43 -12.71
C ASP A 57 -16.30 -6.01 -12.20
N LEU A 58 -17.32 -5.15 -12.01
CA LEU A 58 -17.22 -3.75 -11.57
C LEU A 58 -16.22 -3.52 -10.41
N LEU A 59 -16.25 -4.36 -9.38
CA LEU A 59 -15.44 -4.14 -8.17
C LEU A 59 -13.95 -4.46 -8.41
N THR A 60 -13.63 -5.28 -9.41
CA THR A 60 -12.24 -5.52 -9.83
C THR A 60 -11.66 -4.35 -10.61
N ARG A 61 -12.51 -3.54 -11.24
CA ARG A 61 -12.13 -2.34 -12.01
C ARG A 61 -11.93 -1.09 -11.14
N ILE A 62 -12.23 -1.21 -9.85
CA ILE A 62 -12.10 -0.18 -8.81
C ILE A 62 -12.96 1.06 -9.12
N PRO A 63 -14.19 1.16 -8.59
CA PRO A 63 -15.16 2.17 -9.01
C PRO A 63 -14.69 3.61 -8.96
N VAL A 64 -13.79 3.98 -8.04
CA VAL A 64 -13.24 5.35 -7.98
C VAL A 64 -12.47 5.75 -9.24
N ASN A 65 -11.91 4.78 -10.00
CA ASN A 65 -11.25 5.04 -11.28
C ASN A 65 -12.20 5.62 -12.32
N TYR A 66 -13.49 5.28 -12.30
CA TYR A 66 -14.42 5.81 -13.28
C TYR A 66 -14.72 7.27 -13.05
N PHE A 67 -14.93 7.63 -11.78
CA PHE A 67 -15.12 9.03 -11.40
C PHE A 67 -13.89 9.87 -11.74
N GLU A 68 -12.71 9.37 -11.41
CA GLU A 68 -11.44 10.04 -11.73
C GLU A 68 -11.28 10.22 -13.25
N ARG A 69 -11.51 9.19 -14.06
CA ARG A 69 -11.45 9.29 -15.52
C ARG A 69 -12.43 10.30 -16.10
N GLY A 70 -13.66 10.33 -15.59
CA GLY A 70 -14.66 11.31 -16.00
C GLY A 70 -14.17 12.74 -15.75
N LEU A 71 -13.53 12.99 -14.61
CA LEU A 71 -12.88 14.27 -14.31
C LEU A 71 -11.66 14.52 -15.21
N ASN A 72 -10.82 13.52 -15.42
CA ASN A 72 -9.60 13.63 -16.21
C ASN A 72 -9.89 13.97 -17.68
N VAL A 73 -10.85 13.28 -18.30
CA VAL A 73 -11.33 13.59 -19.65
C VAL A 73 -11.96 14.99 -19.71
N SER A 74 -12.88 15.29 -18.78
CA SER A 74 -13.65 16.54 -18.83
C SER A 74 -12.83 17.80 -18.53
N LEU A 75 -11.79 17.70 -17.70
CA LEU A 75 -11.06 18.86 -17.18
C LEU A 75 -9.59 18.94 -17.60
N PHE A 76 -8.99 17.80 -17.96
CA PHE A 76 -7.53 17.70 -18.19
C PHE A 76 -7.18 17.06 -19.54
N GLY A 77 -8.17 16.80 -20.42
CA GLY A 77 -7.98 16.19 -21.74
C GLY A 77 -7.29 14.82 -21.67
N TYR A 78 -7.60 14.02 -20.64
CA TYR A 78 -6.96 12.72 -20.37
C TYR A 78 -5.42 12.81 -20.19
N SER A 79 -5.01 13.40 -19.08
CA SER A 79 -3.62 13.51 -18.64
C SER A 79 -3.21 12.32 -17.77
N VAL A 80 -2.17 11.59 -18.15
CA VAL A 80 -1.54 10.59 -17.28
C VAL A 80 -0.79 11.27 -16.13
N THR A 81 -0.32 12.50 -16.35
CA THR A 81 0.26 13.34 -15.28
C THR A 81 -0.74 13.62 -14.18
N PHE A 82 -2.02 13.83 -14.51
CA PHE A 82 -3.08 13.98 -13.52
C PHE A 82 -3.22 12.73 -12.64
N ASP A 83 -3.29 11.52 -13.23
CA ASP A 83 -3.35 10.26 -12.49
C ASP A 83 -2.18 10.11 -11.51
N ARG A 84 -0.97 10.43 -11.96
CA ARG A 84 0.25 10.36 -11.14
C ARG A 84 0.20 11.33 -9.97
N VAL A 85 -0.22 12.58 -10.21
CA VAL A 85 -0.39 13.59 -9.16
C VAL A 85 -1.44 13.13 -8.14
N MET A 86 -2.55 12.57 -8.60
CA MET A 86 -3.56 11.96 -7.72
C MET A 86 -2.96 10.84 -6.85
N GLY A 87 -2.08 10.01 -7.41
CA GLY A 87 -1.33 9.00 -6.68
C GLY A 87 -0.43 9.60 -5.59
N VAL A 88 0.34 10.64 -5.92
CA VAL A 88 1.19 11.36 -4.96
C VAL A 88 0.37 11.96 -3.82
N LEU A 89 -0.72 12.66 -4.14
CA LEU A 89 -1.59 13.29 -3.15
C LEU A 89 -2.24 12.24 -2.25
N SER A 90 -2.70 11.13 -2.82
CA SER A 90 -3.28 10.00 -2.08
C SER A 90 -2.28 9.37 -1.12
N PHE A 91 -1.02 9.22 -1.54
CA PHE A 91 0.04 8.73 -0.66
C PHE A 91 0.42 9.77 0.41
N GLY A 92 0.37 11.06 0.07
CA GLY A 92 0.46 12.18 1.01
C GLY A 92 -0.59 12.10 2.11
N LEU A 93 -1.84 11.73 1.79
CA LEU A 93 -2.89 11.52 2.80
C LEU A 93 -2.52 10.40 3.79
N SER A 94 -1.97 9.29 3.30
CA SER A 94 -1.43 8.22 4.16
C SER A 94 -0.35 8.77 5.11
N ALA A 95 0.55 9.61 4.62
CA ALA A 95 1.62 10.23 5.41
C ALA A 95 1.05 11.20 6.46
N MET A 96 -0.03 11.92 6.14
CA MET A 96 -0.72 12.83 7.06
C MET A 96 -1.45 12.08 8.18
N ILE A 97 -1.97 10.88 7.91
CA ILE A 97 -2.53 10.00 8.95
C ILE A 97 -1.42 9.54 9.90
N LEU A 98 -0.26 9.13 9.36
CA LEU A 98 0.91 8.77 10.16
C LEU A 98 1.48 9.97 10.94
N ALA A 99 1.46 11.17 10.38
CA ALA A 99 1.83 12.41 11.06
C ALA A 99 0.92 12.69 12.27
N SER A 100 -0.39 12.57 12.07
CA SER A 100 -1.41 12.74 13.11
C SER A 100 -1.20 11.73 14.24
N TYR A 101 -0.99 10.46 13.89
CA TYR A 101 -0.68 9.40 14.84
C TYR A 101 0.64 9.66 15.59
N GLY A 102 1.70 10.00 14.85
CA GLY A 102 3.03 10.31 15.39
C GLY A 102 3.00 11.47 16.39
N LYS A 103 2.23 12.52 16.08
CA LYS A 103 2.00 13.67 16.97
C LYS A 103 1.21 13.27 18.22
N LYS A 104 0.12 12.50 18.08
CA LYS A 104 -0.73 12.01 19.18
C LYS A 104 0.09 11.21 20.20
N TYR A 105 0.89 10.25 19.72
CA TYR A 105 1.74 9.40 20.56
C TYR A 105 3.13 10.01 20.87
N ARG A 106 3.41 11.19 20.30
CA ARG A 106 4.65 11.98 20.47
C ARG A 106 5.91 11.17 20.11
N ILE A 107 5.88 10.45 19.00
CA ILE A 107 7.00 9.62 18.49
C ILE A 107 8.27 10.49 18.36
N GLY A 108 9.44 9.96 18.72
CA GLY A 108 10.68 10.72 18.62
C GLY A 108 10.94 11.22 17.19
N LEU A 109 11.42 12.46 17.02
CA LEU A 109 11.59 13.05 15.69
C LEU A 109 12.51 12.24 14.78
N GLY A 110 13.59 11.65 15.30
CA GLY A 110 14.48 10.79 14.50
C GLY A 110 13.78 9.55 13.95
N TRP A 111 12.97 8.88 14.78
CA TRP A 111 12.15 7.73 14.34
C TRP A 111 11.09 8.12 13.33
N TYR A 112 10.44 9.27 13.55
CA TYR A 112 9.44 9.79 12.63
C TYR A 112 10.07 10.18 11.28
N ALA A 113 11.24 10.84 11.30
CA ALA A 113 11.97 11.20 10.10
C ALA A 113 12.46 9.96 9.33
N ALA A 114 13.00 8.96 10.02
CA ALA A 114 13.35 7.67 9.42
C ALA A 114 12.16 7.03 8.71
N MET A 115 10.99 7.01 9.37
CA MET A 115 9.76 6.49 8.78
C MET A 115 9.32 7.30 7.53
N MET A 116 9.46 8.63 7.54
CA MET A 116 9.12 9.46 6.38
C MET A 116 10.12 9.27 5.22
N VAL A 117 11.41 9.15 5.50
CA VAL A 117 12.43 8.83 4.48
C VAL A 117 12.15 7.48 3.83
N PHE A 118 11.82 6.48 4.64
CA PHE A 118 11.45 5.16 4.13
C PHE A 118 10.16 5.22 3.31
N MET A 119 9.12 5.86 3.85
CA MET A 119 7.82 6.00 3.20
C MET A 119 7.92 6.67 1.83
N PHE A 120 8.72 7.72 1.70
CA PHE A 120 8.91 8.44 0.43
C PHE A 120 10.15 7.95 -0.34
N SER A 121 10.58 6.71 -0.15
CA SER A 121 11.60 6.09 -0.98
C SER A 121 11.04 5.64 -2.34
N LEU A 122 11.89 5.65 -3.37
CA LEU A 122 11.51 5.25 -4.73
C LEU A 122 11.59 3.72 -4.96
N ASN A 123 11.50 2.91 -3.90
CA ASN A 123 11.40 1.45 -4.05
C ASN A 123 10.09 1.01 -4.72
N LYS A 124 9.08 1.89 -4.77
CA LYS A 124 7.76 1.69 -5.40
C LYS A 124 7.59 2.53 -6.67
N TRP A 125 8.70 2.94 -7.30
CA TRP A 125 8.70 3.91 -8.39
C TRP A 125 7.77 3.51 -9.54
N GLU A 126 7.68 2.23 -9.90
CA GLU A 126 6.90 1.79 -11.06
C GLU A 126 5.41 2.09 -10.88
N MET A 127 4.90 1.86 -9.67
CA MET A 127 3.50 2.16 -9.35
C MET A 127 3.23 3.67 -9.29
N LEU A 128 4.22 4.45 -8.88
CA LEU A 128 4.15 5.92 -8.90
C LEU A 128 4.19 6.46 -10.33
N TYR A 129 5.05 5.86 -11.16
CA TYR A 129 5.35 6.28 -12.52
C TYR A 129 4.28 5.87 -13.52
N ASN A 130 3.63 4.71 -13.38
CA ASN A 130 2.61 4.25 -14.32
C ASN A 130 1.31 5.06 -14.26
N GLY A 131 1.02 5.82 -13.20
CA GLY A 131 -0.23 6.60 -13.05
C GLY A 131 -1.46 5.75 -12.71
N THR A 132 -1.66 4.60 -13.34
CA THR A 132 -2.76 3.65 -13.05
C THR A 132 -2.79 3.15 -11.59
N GLY A 133 -1.66 3.25 -10.89
CA GLY A 133 -1.52 2.90 -9.48
C GLY A 133 -2.15 3.87 -8.49
N TRP A 134 -2.71 5.01 -8.92
CA TRP A 134 -3.21 6.06 -8.02
C TRP A 134 -4.26 5.56 -7.01
N ALA A 135 -5.21 4.72 -7.47
CA ALA A 135 -6.25 4.16 -6.61
C ALA A 135 -5.67 3.22 -5.54
N HIS A 136 -4.52 2.58 -5.82
CA HIS A 136 -3.82 1.78 -4.82
C HIS A 136 -3.27 2.66 -3.69
N PHE A 137 -2.64 3.80 -4.02
CA PHE A 137 -2.20 4.76 -3.01
C PHE A 137 -3.37 5.31 -2.19
N LEU A 138 -4.52 5.56 -2.83
CA LEU A 138 -5.73 6.00 -2.13
C LEU A 138 -6.29 4.94 -1.20
N ALA A 139 -6.31 3.67 -1.63
CA ALA A 139 -6.76 2.56 -0.80
C ALA A 139 -5.98 2.49 0.52
N PHE A 140 -4.66 2.73 0.48
CA PHE A 140 -3.82 2.71 1.67
C PHE A 140 -4.12 3.86 2.62
N ALA A 141 -4.47 5.04 2.11
CA ALA A 141 -4.94 6.14 2.93
C ALA A 141 -6.22 5.75 3.68
N PHE A 142 -7.16 5.08 3.00
CA PHE A 142 -8.38 4.55 3.62
C PHE A 142 -8.09 3.43 4.62
N PHE A 143 -7.13 2.54 4.35
CA PHE A 143 -6.71 1.49 5.29
C PHE A 143 -6.16 2.13 6.57
N PHE A 144 -5.23 3.07 6.44
CA PHE A 144 -4.60 3.74 7.58
C PHE A 144 -5.62 4.57 8.35
N TRP A 145 -6.57 5.20 7.65
CA TRP A 145 -7.65 5.93 8.29
C TRP A 145 -8.53 4.98 9.12
N ASN A 146 -8.99 3.88 8.54
CA ASN A 146 -9.82 2.92 9.27
C ASN A 146 -9.06 2.28 10.45
N TYR A 147 -7.78 1.93 10.27
CA TYR A 147 -6.94 1.41 11.34
C TYR A 147 -6.75 2.42 12.47
N THR A 148 -6.57 3.71 12.17
CA THR A 148 -6.43 4.74 13.22
C THR A 148 -7.75 5.06 13.92
N VAL A 149 -8.89 4.94 13.23
CA VAL A 149 -10.23 5.00 13.84
C VAL A 149 -10.42 3.83 14.81
N LEU A 150 -10.08 2.61 14.39
CA LEU A 150 -10.14 1.41 15.25
C LEU A 150 -9.23 1.55 16.46
N ASP A 151 -8.01 2.03 16.25
CA ASP A 151 -7.04 2.32 17.31
C ASP A 151 -7.56 3.38 18.30
N ALA A 152 -8.24 4.42 17.81
CA ALA A 152 -8.81 5.47 18.65
C ALA A 152 -9.98 4.95 19.49
N VAL A 153 -10.89 4.17 18.91
CA VAL A 153 -12.00 3.53 19.63
C VAL A 153 -11.46 2.55 20.67
N TYR A 154 -10.46 1.74 20.30
CA TYR A 154 -9.77 0.83 21.21
C TYR A 154 -9.09 1.56 22.38
N GLY A 155 -8.37 2.64 22.09
CA GLY A 155 -7.68 3.47 23.07
C GLY A 155 -8.60 4.34 23.94
N ARG A 156 -9.94 4.22 23.80
CA ARG A 156 -10.97 5.05 24.46
C ARG A 156 -10.84 6.56 24.17
N HIS A 157 -10.28 6.88 23.02
CA HIS A 157 -10.20 8.24 22.50
C HIS A 157 -11.27 8.52 21.42
N GLY A 158 -11.96 7.48 20.93
CA GLY A 158 -12.96 7.58 19.88
C GLY A 158 -14.36 7.93 20.37
N GLY A 159 -15.05 8.78 19.60
CA GLY A 159 -16.42 9.23 19.87
C GLY A 159 -17.51 8.33 19.30
N ARG A 160 -18.76 8.82 19.28
CA ARG A 160 -19.89 8.13 18.62
C ARG A 160 -19.69 8.03 17.11
N HIS A 161 -19.19 9.11 16.50
CA HIS A 161 -18.87 9.17 15.08
C HIS A 161 -17.89 8.08 14.66
N ASP A 162 -16.79 7.92 15.40
CA ASP A 162 -15.76 6.92 15.10
C ASP A 162 -16.31 5.49 15.12
N LYS A 163 -17.27 5.20 16.00
CA LYS A 163 -17.94 3.89 16.03
C LYS A 163 -18.79 3.64 14.80
N VAL A 164 -19.48 4.66 14.29
CA VAL A 164 -20.24 4.55 13.02
C VAL A 164 -19.28 4.32 11.87
N LEU A 165 -18.17 5.09 11.83
CA LEU A 165 -17.13 4.90 10.82
C LEU A 165 -16.55 3.49 10.80
N LEU A 166 -16.41 2.81 11.94
CA LEU A 166 -15.95 1.41 11.96
C LEU A 166 -16.87 0.43 11.21
N PHE A 167 -18.18 0.71 11.15
CA PHE A 167 -19.12 -0.10 10.37
C PHE A 167 -19.18 0.32 8.90
N VAL A 168 -19.01 1.61 8.61
CA VAL A 168 -19.19 2.16 7.25
C VAL A 168 -17.91 2.06 6.42
N LEU A 169 -16.75 2.39 6.99
CA LEU A 169 -15.48 2.46 6.26
C LEU A 169 -15.09 1.14 5.59
N PRO A 170 -15.24 -0.06 6.21
CA PRO A 170 -14.91 -1.30 5.51
C PRO A 170 -15.67 -1.48 4.19
N ALA A 171 -16.97 -1.13 4.17
CA ALA A 171 -17.79 -1.19 2.97
C ALA A 171 -17.39 -0.12 1.95
N VAL A 172 -17.27 1.14 2.37
CA VAL A 172 -16.86 2.24 1.47
C VAL A 172 -15.49 1.96 0.85
N THR A 173 -14.51 1.59 1.68
CA THR A 173 -13.17 1.26 1.22
C THR A 173 -13.17 0.09 0.25
N THR A 174 -13.84 -1.01 0.58
CA THR A 174 -13.81 -2.23 -0.26
C THR A 174 -14.53 -2.04 -1.58
N VAL A 175 -15.73 -1.46 -1.55
CA VAL A 175 -16.58 -1.31 -2.74
C VAL A 175 -16.03 -0.26 -3.68
N PHE A 176 -15.53 0.88 -3.17
CA PHE A 176 -15.19 2.02 -4.04
C PHE A 176 -13.70 2.14 -4.37
N VAL A 177 -12.80 1.77 -3.44
CA VAL A 177 -11.39 2.21 -3.50
C VAL A 177 -10.39 1.06 -3.54
N ALA A 178 -10.64 -0.03 -2.80
CA ALA A 178 -9.62 -1.01 -2.51
C ALA A 178 -9.40 -2.03 -3.63
N GLY A 179 -10.43 -2.33 -4.44
CA GLY A 179 -10.33 -3.34 -5.49
C GLY A 179 -9.63 -4.63 -5.03
N PRO A 180 -8.60 -5.14 -5.75
CA PRO A 180 -7.90 -6.38 -5.38
C PRO A 180 -7.16 -6.32 -4.05
N TYR A 181 -6.97 -5.13 -3.49
CA TYR A 181 -6.27 -4.91 -2.23
C TYR A 181 -7.20 -5.02 -1.02
N CYS A 182 -8.51 -5.22 -1.21
CA CYS A 182 -9.44 -5.37 -0.09
C CYS A 182 -9.17 -6.62 0.74
N ALA A 183 -8.65 -7.70 0.16
CA ALA A 183 -8.42 -8.97 0.85
C ALA A 183 -7.49 -8.80 2.06
N ILE A 184 -6.33 -8.15 1.88
CA ILE A 184 -5.38 -7.90 2.96
C ILE A 184 -5.95 -6.97 4.03
N TYR A 185 -6.69 -5.95 3.58
CA TYR A 185 -7.30 -4.97 4.46
C TYR A 185 -8.31 -5.62 5.40
N ILE A 186 -9.24 -6.39 4.85
CA ILE A 186 -10.26 -7.11 5.61
C ILE A 186 -9.63 -8.19 6.50
N MET A 187 -8.63 -8.93 6.00
CA MET A 187 -7.92 -9.92 6.82
C MET A 187 -7.22 -9.28 8.03
N THR A 188 -6.62 -8.09 7.86
CA THR A 188 -6.02 -7.33 8.96
C THR A 188 -7.06 -6.90 10.00
N LEU A 189 -8.25 -6.46 9.56
CA LEU A 189 -9.36 -6.13 10.45
C LEU A 189 -9.85 -7.37 11.22
N LEU A 190 -10.07 -8.49 10.53
CA LEU A 190 -10.52 -9.74 11.14
C LEU A 190 -9.53 -10.27 12.18
N LEU A 191 -8.23 -10.25 11.89
CA LEU A 191 -7.20 -10.62 12.86
C LEU A 191 -7.22 -9.69 14.08
N THR A 192 -7.45 -8.39 13.86
CA THR A 192 -7.55 -7.42 14.96
C THR A 192 -8.79 -7.67 15.81
N TYR A 193 -9.94 -7.94 15.19
CA TYR A 193 -11.18 -8.27 15.90
C TYR A 193 -11.05 -9.59 16.67
N GLY A 194 -10.44 -10.61 16.07
CA GLY A 194 -10.12 -11.87 16.72
C GLY A 194 -9.18 -11.68 17.91
N PHE A 195 -8.13 -10.88 17.74
CA PHE A 195 -7.22 -10.53 18.84
C PHE A 195 -7.95 -9.85 20.00
N LEU A 196 -8.81 -8.86 19.71
CA LEU A 196 -9.61 -8.17 20.73
C LEU A 196 -10.52 -9.14 21.48
N PHE A 197 -11.23 -10.01 20.74
CA PHE A 197 -12.12 -11.01 21.30
C PHE A 197 -11.39 -11.97 22.25
N VAL A 198 -10.22 -12.48 21.84
CA VAL A 198 -9.40 -13.40 22.64
C VAL A 198 -8.81 -12.70 23.86
N LYS A 199 -8.25 -11.51 23.68
CA LYS A 199 -7.64 -10.72 24.77
C LYS A 199 -8.63 -10.46 25.90
N ASP A 200 -9.88 -10.18 25.58
CA ASP A 200 -10.91 -9.87 26.57
C ASP A 200 -11.32 -11.08 27.41
N ARG A 201 -11.19 -12.28 26.85
CA ARG A 201 -11.60 -13.53 27.51
C ARG A 201 -10.46 -14.26 28.21
N LEU A 202 -9.25 -14.16 27.67
CA LEU A 202 -8.09 -14.91 28.18
C LEU A 202 -7.13 -14.03 28.99
N ILE A 203 -6.87 -12.80 28.55
CA ILE A 203 -5.80 -11.96 29.11
C ILE A 203 -6.33 -11.06 30.24
N LEU A 204 -7.57 -10.59 30.15
CA LEU A 204 -8.19 -9.69 31.13
C LEU A 204 -9.30 -10.36 31.95
N ARG A 205 -9.34 -11.70 32.00
CA ARG A 205 -10.42 -12.46 32.65
C ARG A 205 -10.60 -12.08 34.12
N ASP A 206 -9.51 -11.96 34.87
CA ASP A 206 -9.56 -11.64 36.30
C ASP A 206 -9.83 -10.16 36.56
N ASP A 207 -9.26 -9.28 35.74
CA ASP A 207 -9.56 -7.83 35.75
C ASP A 207 -11.04 -7.58 35.43
N ARG A 208 -11.60 -8.37 34.51
CA ARG A 208 -13.03 -8.36 34.14
C ARG A 208 -13.91 -8.81 35.29
N LYS A 209 -13.61 -9.95 35.93
CA LYS A 209 -14.37 -10.41 37.11
C LYS A 209 -14.34 -9.38 38.24
N LYS A 210 -13.20 -8.74 38.49
CA LYS A 210 -13.06 -7.66 39.48
C LYS A 210 -13.87 -6.42 39.10
N ALA A 211 -13.83 -5.99 37.86
CA ALA A 211 -14.60 -4.85 37.36
C ALA A 211 -16.12 -5.12 37.37
N GLU A 212 -16.54 -6.35 37.05
CA GLU A 212 -17.94 -6.77 37.11
C GLU A 212 -18.47 -6.80 38.55
N ALA A 213 -17.66 -7.21 39.52
CA ALA A 213 -18.00 -7.23 40.94
C ALA A 213 -18.06 -5.83 41.59
N GLN A 214 -17.32 -4.85 41.06
CA GLN A 214 -17.27 -3.47 41.57
C GLN A 214 -18.23 -2.50 40.84
N ALA A 215 -18.96 -2.98 39.83
CA ALA A 215 -19.83 -2.13 39.03
C ALA A 215 -21.17 -1.85 39.77
N PRO A 216 -21.65 -0.58 39.79
CA PRO A 216 -22.92 -0.25 40.42
C PRO A 216 -24.07 -1.06 39.84
N ALA A 217 -25.00 -1.51 40.69
CA ALA A 217 -26.24 -2.16 40.26
C ALA A 217 -26.99 -1.24 39.28
N GLY A 218 -27.34 -1.76 38.09
CA GLY A 218 -27.96 -0.97 37.02
C GLY A 218 -27.00 -0.41 35.96
N SER A 219 -25.68 -0.60 36.08
CA SER A 219 -24.71 -0.32 34.99
C SER A 219 -24.76 -1.38 33.88
N ALA A 220 -25.97 -1.77 33.46
CA ALA A 220 -26.17 -2.67 32.33
C ALA A 220 -25.59 -2.02 31.06
N SER A 221 -24.98 -2.85 30.20
CA SER A 221 -24.59 -2.45 28.85
C SER A 221 -25.82 -1.92 28.12
N ILE A 222 -25.91 -0.61 27.94
CA ILE A 222 -26.94 -0.01 27.09
C ILE A 222 -26.46 -0.22 25.63
N GLY A 223 -27.08 -1.20 24.96
CA GLY A 223 -26.80 -1.55 23.57
C GLY A 223 -25.51 -2.35 23.37
N PHE A 224 -24.85 -2.13 22.22
CA PHE A 224 -23.66 -2.87 21.78
C PHE A 224 -22.37 -2.59 22.61
N ILE A 225 -22.39 -1.78 23.66
CA ILE A 225 -21.17 -1.35 24.36
C ILE A 225 -21.20 -1.80 25.82
N ASP A 226 -20.17 -2.54 26.25
CA ASP A 226 -19.91 -2.79 27.67
C ASP A 226 -19.12 -1.60 28.25
N ARG A 227 -19.78 -0.80 29.09
CA ARG A 227 -19.15 0.35 29.79
C ARG A 227 -18.11 -0.08 30.83
N ARG A 228 -18.08 -1.34 31.27
CA ARG A 228 -17.28 -1.77 32.43
C ARG A 228 -15.81 -2.01 32.12
N LEU A 229 -15.47 -2.32 30.86
CA LEU A 229 -14.10 -2.65 30.44
C LEU A 229 -13.56 -1.83 29.27
N GLY A 230 -14.37 -0.90 28.74
CA GLY A 230 -14.00 -0.05 27.59
C GLY A 230 -13.41 -0.85 26.43
N LEU A 231 -14.03 -2.01 26.18
CA LEU A 231 -13.71 -2.98 25.16
C LEU A 231 -14.93 -3.14 24.25
N LEU A 232 -14.67 -3.38 22.96
CA LEU A 232 -15.73 -3.65 21.99
C LEU A 232 -16.40 -4.96 22.41
N SER A 233 -17.71 -4.94 22.66
CA SER A 233 -18.41 -6.15 23.10
C SER A 233 -18.29 -7.25 22.03
N GLY A 234 -18.41 -8.52 22.43
CA GLY A 234 -18.39 -9.62 21.47
C GLY A 234 -19.45 -9.47 20.36
N LYS A 235 -20.61 -8.88 20.68
CA LYS A 235 -21.65 -8.57 19.68
C LYS A 235 -21.20 -7.48 18.71
N THR A 236 -20.50 -6.45 19.19
CA THR A 236 -19.92 -5.42 18.30
C THR A 236 -18.84 -6.00 17.40
N LEU A 237 -17.93 -6.79 17.95
CA LEU A 237 -16.87 -7.42 17.16
C LEU A 237 -17.45 -8.33 16.08
N LEU A 238 -18.52 -9.08 16.38
CA LEU A 238 -19.24 -9.87 15.39
C LEU A 238 -19.87 -8.97 14.32
N GLY A 239 -20.56 -7.89 14.72
CA GLY A 239 -21.14 -6.93 13.78
C GLY A 239 -20.10 -6.26 12.87
N LEU A 240 -18.95 -5.87 13.42
CA LEU A 240 -17.83 -5.32 12.66
C LEU A 240 -17.23 -6.35 11.70
N SER A 241 -17.15 -7.62 12.11
CA SER A 241 -16.68 -8.71 11.25
C SER A 241 -17.62 -8.92 10.07
N ILE A 242 -18.94 -8.93 10.31
CA ILE A 242 -19.95 -9.02 9.25
C ILE A 242 -19.84 -7.82 8.30
N ALA A 243 -19.72 -6.60 8.84
CA ALA A 243 -19.59 -5.37 8.05
C ALA A 243 -18.31 -5.33 7.20
N ALA A 244 -17.24 -5.97 7.66
CA ALA A 244 -15.98 -6.11 6.93
C ALA A 244 -16.03 -7.22 5.86
N VAL A 245 -16.68 -8.34 6.17
CA VAL A 245 -16.70 -9.54 5.33
C VAL A 245 -17.73 -9.46 4.19
N LEU A 246 -18.89 -8.84 4.43
CA LEU A 246 -19.92 -8.73 3.39
C LEU A 246 -19.43 -8.00 2.12
N PRO A 247 -18.73 -6.85 2.21
CA PRO A 247 -18.11 -6.22 1.05
C PRO A 247 -17.04 -7.08 0.37
N LEU A 248 -16.27 -7.86 1.14
CA LEU A 248 -15.30 -8.80 0.58
C LEU A 248 -15.99 -9.90 -0.24
N PHE A 249 -17.11 -10.44 0.24
CA PHE A 249 -17.90 -11.40 -0.54
C PHE A 249 -18.41 -10.80 -1.85
N LEU A 250 -18.90 -9.55 -1.83
CA LEU A 250 -19.31 -8.85 -3.05
C LEU A 250 -18.13 -8.68 -4.01
N TYR A 251 -16.96 -8.31 -3.49
CA TYR A 251 -15.74 -8.23 -4.30
C TYR A 251 -15.38 -9.59 -4.92
N LEU A 252 -15.38 -10.67 -4.14
CA LEU A 252 -15.05 -12.01 -4.62
C LEU A 252 -16.05 -12.52 -5.66
N TRP A 253 -17.34 -12.21 -5.49
CA TRP A 253 -18.38 -12.49 -6.49
C TRP A 253 -18.12 -11.71 -7.79
N SER A 254 -17.81 -10.42 -7.69
CA SER A 254 -17.47 -9.62 -8.86
C SER A 254 -16.21 -10.16 -9.55
N ASN A 255 -15.22 -10.57 -8.76
CA ASN A 255 -13.98 -11.16 -9.24
C ASN A 255 -14.16 -12.52 -9.93
N SER A 256 -15.14 -13.34 -9.54
CA SER A 256 -15.42 -14.60 -10.25
C SER A 256 -15.96 -14.41 -11.66
N MET A 257 -16.37 -13.18 -12.01
CA MET A 257 -16.84 -12.81 -13.35
C MET A 257 -15.77 -12.09 -14.17
N ALA A 258 -14.59 -11.83 -13.59
CA ALA A 258 -13.50 -11.15 -14.26
C ALA A 258 -12.71 -12.12 -15.15
N VAL A 259 -12.39 -11.68 -16.36
CA VAL A 259 -11.50 -12.41 -17.28
C VAL A 259 -10.09 -11.86 -17.15
N TYR A 260 -9.17 -12.71 -16.70
CA TYR A 260 -7.76 -12.37 -16.55
C TYR A 260 -6.95 -13.01 -17.67
N GLU A 261 -6.15 -12.20 -18.36
CA GLU A 261 -5.15 -12.68 -19.30
C GLU A 261 -3.78 -12.24 -18.80
N TYR A 262 -2.92 -13.21 -18.50
CA TYR A 262 -1.56 -12.98 -18.03
C TYR A 262 -0.57 -13.40 -19.11
N SER A 263 0.23 -12.46 -19.62
CA SER A 263 1.34 -12.80 -20.51
C SER A 263 2.44 -13.52 -19.71
N GLY A 264 2.87 -14.70 -20.18
CA GLY A 264 3.92 -15.48 -19.53
C GLY A 264 3.52 -16.20 -18.25
N ALA A 265 2.22 -16.37 -17.98
CA ALA A 265 1.76 -17.17 -16.85
C ALA A 265 1.83 -18.67 -17.15
N VAL A 266 2.23 -19.46 -16.16
CA VAL A 266 2.13 -20.93 -16.22
C VAL A 266 0.67 -21.36 -16.13
N ASP A 267 0.30 -22.32 -16.96
CA ASP A 267 -1.05 -22.91 -17.00
C ASP A 267 -1.06 -24.25 -16.22
N GLU A 268 -0.95 -24.16 -14.89
CA GLU A 268 -1.05 -25.33 -14.01
C GLU A 268 -1.73 -24.96 -12.66
N PRO A 269 -2.20 -25.93 -11.85
CA PRO A 269 -2.68 -25.65 -10.51
C PRO A 269 -1.57 -25.33 -9.51
N LEU A 270 -1.82 -24.41 -8.56
CA LEU A 270 -0.86 -24.00 -7.51
C LEU A 270 -0.25 -25.16 -6.73
N LEU A 271 -1.06 -26.16 -6.36
CA LEU A 271 -0.57 -27.31 -5.58
C LEU A 271 0.41 -28.16 -6.39
N SER A 272 0.13 -28.37 -7.68
CA SER A 272 1.02 -29.12 -8.59
C SER A 272 2.35 -28.39 -8.78
N ALA A 273 2.29 -27.08 -9.02
CA ALA A 273 3.46 -26.20 -9.09
C ALA A 273 4.32 -26.27 -7.83
N PHE A 274 3.68 -26.18 -6.65
CA PHE A 274 4.38 -26.21 -5.35
C PHE A 274 5.08 -27.53 -5.09
N LEU A 275 4.44 -28.66 -5.39
CA LEU A 275 5.04 -29.99 -5.20
C LEU A 275 6.20 -30.24 -6.17
N ARG A 276 6.14 -29.67 -7.38
CA ARG A 276 7.17 -29.79 -8.40
C ARG A 276 8.40 -28.92 -8.09
N GLU A 277 8.20 -27.66 -7.70
CA GLU A 277 9.26 -26.67 -7.50
C GLU A 277 9.16 -25.96 -6.13
N PRO A 278 9.20 -26.67 -4.99
CA PRO A 278 9.02 -26.04 -3.67
C PRO A 278 10.09 -24.99 -3.35
N LYS A 279 11.29 -25.13 -3.95
CA LYS A 279 12.39 -24.15 -3.82
C LYS A 279 12.00 -22.79 -4.39
N PHE A 280 11.25 -22.74 -5.49
CA PHE A 280 10.77 -21.48 -6.07
C PHE A 280 9.90 -20.71 -5.07
N PHE A 281 8.92 -21.38 -4.45
CA PHE A 281 8.00 -20.72 -3.51
C PHE A 281 8.74 -20.18 -2.28
N LEU A 282 9.70 -20.95 -1.76
CA LEU A 282 10.52 -20.52 -0.64
C LEU A 282 11.40 -19.32 -1.01
N THR A 283 12.08 -19.37 -2.14
CA THR A 283 12.99 -18.31 -2.60
C THR A 283 12.22 -17.04 -2.96
N PHE A 284 11.12 -17.13 -3.70
CA PHE A 284 10.21 -16.02 -3.98
C PHE A 284 9.76 -15.35 -2.69
N PHE A 285 9.28 -16.14 -1.72
CA PHE A 285 8.80 -15.63 -0.45
C PHE A 285 9.90 -14.89 0.31
N LEU A 286 11.08 -15.49 0.49
CA LEU A 286 12.18 -14.86 1.20
C LEU A 286 12.70 -13.61 0.48
N LYS A 287 12.90 -13.69 -0.84
CA LYS A 287 13.35 -12.55 -1.68
C LYS A 287 12.36 -11.38 -1.62
N SER A 288 11.06 -11.64 -1.53
CA SER A 288 10.07 -10.57 -1.37
C SER A 288 10.27 -9.74 -0.10
N PHE A 289 10.81 -10.31 0.99
CA PHE A 289 11.17 -9.51 2.18
C PHE A 289 12.45 -8.70 1.97
N SER A 290 13.40 -9.24 1.22
CA SER A 290 14.68 -8.59 0.91
C SER A 290 14.50 -7.31 0.10
N SER A 291 13.46 -7.26 -0.75
CA SER A 291 13.14 -6.09 -1.57
C SER A 291 12.83 -4.84 -0.74
N MET A 292 12.46 -5.01 0.54
CA MET A 292 12.24 -3.90 1.46
C MET A 292 13.51 -3.24 1.95
N ILE A 293 14.68 -3.87 1.73
CA ILE A 293 15.97 -3.25 1.97
C ILE A 293 16.51 -2.67 0.67
N PHE A 294 16.60 -3.47 -0.40
CA PHE A 294 17.12 -3.02 -1.70
C PHE A 294 16.12 -3.31 -2.83
N GLY A 295 15.90 -2.34 -3.71
CA GLY A 295 15.09 -2.54 -4.92
C GLY A 295 15.75 -3.53 -5.90
N VAL A 296 14.93 -4.29 -6.62
CA VAL A 296 15.40 -5.33 -7.54
C VAL A 296 16.27 -4.75 -8.67
N GLU A 297 15.97 -3.54 -9.14
CA GLU A 297 16.70 -2.88 -10.22
C GLU A 297 18.10 -2.44 -9.78
N TRP A 298 18.25 -1.97 -8.54
CA TRP A 298 19.56 -1.62 -8.01
C TRP A 298 20.39 -2.88 -7.80
N MET A 299 19.78 -3.93 -7.24
CA MET A 299 20.44 -5.21 -7.01
C MET A 299 20.87 -5.89 -8.30
N SER A 300 20.03 -5.93 -9.33
CA SER A 300 20.36 -6.58 -10.60
C SER A 300 21.54 -5.90 -11.30
N ARG A 301 21.71 -4.59 -11.11
CA ARG A 301 22.79 -3.81 -11.74
C ARG A 301 24.10 -3.81 -10.96
N HIS A 302 24.04 -3.78 -9.62
CA HIS A 302 25.23 -3.62 -8.77
C HIS A 302 25.60 -4.89 -7.99
N MET A 303 24.67 -5.82 -7.86
CA MET A 303 24.80 -7.02 -7.05
C MET A 303 24.40 -8.29 -7.80
N SER A 304 24.50 -8.31 -9.14
CA SER A 304 24.30 -9.51 -9.95
C SER A 304 25.25 -10.66 -9.57
N TRP A 305 26.38 -10.34 -8.94
CA TRP A 305 27.33 -11.30 -8.38
C TRP A 305 26.87 -11.95 -7.08
N LEU A 306 25.85 -11.42 -6.38
CA LEU A 306 25.35 -12.02 -5.14
C LEU A 306 24.56 -13.30 -5.46
N PRO A 307 24.89 -14.43 -4.80
CA PRO A 307 24.09 -15.63 -4.90
C PRO A 307 22.65 -15.39 -4.44
N GLY A 308 21.67 -16.06 -5.06
CA GLY A 308 20.26 -15.95 -4.66
C GLY A 308 20.03 -16.33 -3.19
N GLU A 309 20.87 -17.19 -2.63
CA GLU A 309 20.90 -17.59 -1.23
C GLU A 309 21.20 -16.41 -0.30
N ALA A 310 22.08 -15.49 -0.69
CA ALA A 310 22.39 -14.30 0.08
C ALA A 310 21.16 -13.37 0.18
N LEU A 311 20.36 -13.29 -0.89
CA LEU A 311 19.10 -12.56 -0.88
C LEU A 311 18.09 -13.23 0.05
N CYS A 312 18.02 -14.56 0.06
CA CYS A 312 17.18 -15.28 1.01
C CYS A 312 17.59 -15.03 2.47
N LEU A 313 18.89 -14.93 2.77
CA LEU A 313 19.38 -14.58 4.11
C LEU A 313 18.97 -13.16 4.52
N LEU A 314 18.99 -12.20 3.59
CA LEU A 314 18.50 -10.85 3.82
C LEU A 314 16.99 -10.85 4.13
N GLY A 315 16.23 -11.70 3.45
CA GLY A 315 14.79 -11.90 3.70
C GLY A 315 14.52 -12.48 5.07
N LEU A 316 15.29 -13.50 5.48
CA LEU A 316 15.24 -14.06 6.83
C LEU A 316 15.58 -13.03 7.90
N PHE A 317 16.54 -12.14 7.65
CA PHE A 317 16.84 -11.02 8.53
C PHE A 317 15.60 -10.13 8.71
N VAL A 318 14.96 -9.70 7.63
CA VAL A 318 13.74 -8.86 7.70
C VAL A 318 12.61 -9.59 8.43
N ILE A 319 12.38 -10.87 8.17
CA ILE A 319 11.41 -11.70 8.91
C ILE A 319 11.74 -11.72 10.41
N GLY A 320 13.01 -11.87 10.78
CA GLY A 320 13.48 -11.78 12.16
C GLY A 320 13.15 -10.43 12.80
N VAL A 321 13.25 -9.34 12.04
CA VAL A 321 12.84 -7.99 12.50
C VAL A 321 11.33 -7.88 12.68
N TYR A 322 10.52 -8.48 11.80
CA TYR A 322 9.07 -8.56 12.01
C TYR A 322 8.75 -9.24 13.33
N PHE A 323 9.35 -10.40 13.60
CA PHE A 323 9.17 -11.11 14.88
C PHE A 323 9.65 -10.29 16.07
N LEU A 324 10.78 -9.58 15.94
CA LEU A 324 11.26 -8.66 16.96
C LEU A 324 10.24 -7.56 17.25
N ALA A 325 9.66 -6.93 16.22
CA ALA A 325 8.67 -5.87 16.37
C ALA A 325 7.36 -6.39 16.99
N VAL A 326 6.87 -7.56 16.58
CA VAL A 326 5.71 -8.22 17.20
C VAL A 326 6.00 -8.49 18.69
N TRP A 327 7.15 -9.10 19.00
CA TRP A 327 7.57 -9.36 20.37
C TRP A 327 7.65 -8.06 21.19
N MET A 328 8.22 -6.99 20.64
CA MET A 328 8.30 -5.68 21.31
C MET A 328 6.92 -5.10 21.63
N ASN A 329 5.94 -5.26 20.72
CA ASN A 329 4.57 -4.81 20.96
C ASN A 329 3.95 -5.45 22.21
N PHE A 330 4.21 -6.74 22.44
CA PHE A 330 3.73 -7.47 23.61
C PHE A 330 4.59 -7.24 24.86
N TYR A 331 5.92 -7.33 24.73
CA TYR A 331 6.88 -7.21 25.84
C TYR A 331 6.82 -5.82 26.51
N TYR A 332 6.74 -4.76 25.73
CA TYR A 332 6.61 -3.38 26.23
C TYR A 332 5.15 -2.94 26.44
N GLY A 333 4.19 -3.84 26.19
CA GLY A 333 2.77 -3.59 26.41
C GLY A 333 2.17 -2.50 25.51
N LEU A 334 2.72 -2.28 24.31
CA LEU A 334 2.18 -1.33 23.33
C LEU A 334 0.73 -1.64 22.99
N TYR A 335 0.43 -2.94 22.78
CA TYR A 335 -0.90 -3.45 22.45
C TYR A 335 -2.00 -3.03 23.43
N LYS A 336 -1.65 -2.64 24.67
CA LYS A 336 -2.61 -2.17 25.68
C LYS A 336 -3.07 -0.73 25.45
N LYS A 337 -2.35 0.03 24.62
CA LYS A 337 -2.58 1.47 24.39
C LYS A 337 -2.84 1.80 22.92
N THR A 338 -2.33 0.97 22.02
CA THR A 338 -2.47 1.14 20.58
C THR A 338 -2.27 -0.19 19.89
N LEU A 339 -3.07 -0.45 18.86
CA LEU A 339 -2.98 -1.61 17.96
C LEU A 339 -2.46 -1.23 16.59
N PHE A 340 -2.37 0.07 16.28
CA PHE A 340 -1.97 0.54 14.96
C PHE A 340 -0.65 -0.08 14.45
N PRO A 341 0.44 -0.16 15.23
CA PRO A 341 1.67 -0.83 14.76
C PRO A 341 1.46 -2.32 14.48
N LEU A 342 0.66 -3.03 15.29
CA LEU A 342 0.35 -4.45 15.08
C LEU A 342 -0.50 -4.67 13.82
N MET A 343 -1.45 -3.79 13.53
CA MET A 343 -2.24 -3.83 12.30
C MET A 343 -1.34 -3.67 11.07
N LEU A 344 -0.40 -2.72 11.11
CA LEU A 344 0.55 -2.52 10.02
C LEU A 344 1.49 -3.73 9.85
N LEU A 345 2.02 -4.28 10.95
CA LEU A 345 2.85 -5.49 10.93
C LEU A 345 2.11 -6.69 10.32
N ALA A 346 0.84 -6.89 10.72
CA ALA A 346 0.01 -7.96 10.18
C ALA A 346 -0.27 -7.75 8.69
N GLY A 347 -0.73 -6.57 8.30
CA GLY A 347 -1.04 -6.26 6.89
C GLY A 347 0.18 -6.37 5.98
N GLY A 348 1.32 -5.79 6.36
CA GLY A 348 2.56 -5.91 5.57
C GLY A 348 3.10 -7.34 5.50
N GLY A 349 3.17 -8.04 6.63
CA GLY A 349 3.68 -9.42 6.67
C GLY A 349 2.83 -10.39 5.84
N MET A 350 1.50 -10.25 5.89
CA MET A 350 0.58 -11.07 5.10
C MET A 350 0.56 -10.67 3.62
N ASN A 351 0.92 -9.44 3.25
CA ASN A 351 1.04 -9.06 1.84
C ASN A 351 2.13 -9.87 1.11
N HIS A 352 3.22 -10.23 1.77
CA HIS A 352 4.23 -11.12 1.18
C HIS A 352 3.64 -12.48 0.77
N LEU A 353 2.76 -13.05 1.61
CA LEU A 353 2.04 -14.28 1.30
C LEU A 353 0.99 -14.08 0.21
N LEU A 354 0.24 -12.97 0.24
CA LEU A 354 -0.79 -12.67 -0.76
C LEU A 354 -0.19 -12.47 -2.16
N VAL A 355 0.96 -11.78 -2.24
CA VAL A 355 1.66 -11.61 -3.50
C VAL A 355 2.19 -12.95 -4.01
N LEU A 356 2.78 -13.79 -3.15
CA LEU A 356 3.15 -15.16 -3.56
C LEU A 356 1.94 -15.93 -4.10
N ALA A 357 0.83 -15.94 -3.35
CA ALA A 357 -0.38 -16.66 -3.72
C ALA A 357 -1.02 -16.19 -5.04
N SER A 358 -0.78 -14.94 -5.44
CA SER A 358 -1.36 -14.36 -6.66
C SER A 358 -0.38 -14.19 -7.82
N ARG A 359 0.93 -14.34 -7.58
CA ARG A 359 1.99 -14.06 -8.56
C ARG A 359 2.99 -15.19 -8.74
N TRP A 360 2.80 -16.32 -8.06
CA TRP A 360 3.55 -17.54 -8.35
C TRP A 360 3.44 -17.94 -9.82
N ILE A 361 2.36 -17.58 -10.52
CA ILE A 361 2.15 -17.90 -11.95
C ILE A 361 3.27 -17.43 -12.89
N PHE A 362 4.16 -16.52 -12.46
CA PHE A 362 5.33 -16.06 -13.22
C PHE A 362 6.60 -16.89 -12.99
N MET A 363 6.47 -18.15 -12.54
CA MET A 363 7.59 -19.08 -12.46
C MET A 363 8.28 -19.21 -13.82
N PRO A 364 9.62 -19.41 -13.87
CA PRO A 364 10.53 -19.62 -12.75
C PRO A 364 11.15 -18.33 -12.17
N ASN A 365 10.66 -17.14 -12.52
CA ASN A 365 11.26 -15.87 -12.11
C ASN A 365 10.95 -15.52 -10.63
N ASP A 366 11.79 -16.02 -9.71
CA ASP A 366 11.62 -15.79 -8.28
C ASP A 366 11.95 -14.35 -7.83
N LEU A 367 12.59 -13.54 -8.68
CA LEU A 367 12.80 -12.11 -8.47
C LEU A 367 11.54 -11.28 -8.72
N TYR A 368 10.50 -11.87 -9.34
CA TYR A 368 9.25 -11.17 -9.60
C TYR A 368 8.57 -10.70 -8.30
N GLY A 369 8.74 -11.45 -7.20
CA GLY A 369 8.30 -11.04 -5.86
C GLY A 369 9.05 -9.83 -5.28
N MET A 370 10.15 -9.41 -5.90
CA MET A 370 10.90 -8.21 -5.52
C MET A 370 10.51 -6.97 -6.34
N SER A 371 9.57 -7.09 -7.28
CA SER A 371 9.15 -6.00 -8.14
C SER A 371 8.68 -4.78 -7.34
N SER A 372 9.05 -3.59 -7.82
CA SER A 372 8.63 -2.32 -7.26
C SER A 372 7.11 -2.13 -7.26
N ARG A 373 6.36 -2.86 -8.11
CA ARG A 373 4.88 -2.93 -8.10
C ARG A 373 4.31 -3.39 -6.75
N TYR A 374 5.05 -4.18 -5.98
CA TYR A 374 4.58 -4.72 -4.70
C TYR A 374 5.18 -4.02 -3.49
N ALA A 375 6.20 -3.16 -3.70
CA ALA A 375 6.92 -2.49 -2.63
C ALA A 375 6.00 -1.66 -1.71
N LEU A 376 4.95 -1.01 -2.25
CA LEU A 376 3.97 -0.29 -1.43
C LEU A 376 3.25 -1.23 -0.44
N GLN A 377 2.87 -2.43 -0.89
CA GLN A 377 2.15 -3.40 -0.07
C GLN A 377 3.00 -3.96 1.07
N TYR A 378 4.26 -4.21 0.78
CA TYR A 378 5.24 -4.71 1.75
C TYR A 378 5.68 -3.63 2.74
N GLU A 379 5.78 -2.37 2.29
CA GLU A 379 6.17 -1.23 3.10
C GLU A 379 5.33 -1.06 4.36
N ILE A 380 4.03 -1.38 4.32
CA ILE A 380 3.12 -1.27 5.47
C ILE A 380 3.75 -1.87 6.73
N GLY A 381 4.30 -3.08 6.62
CA GLY A 381 4.83 -3.77 7.78
C GLY A 381 6.14 -3.15 8.27
N ILE A 382 6.96 -2.61 7.36
CA ILE A 382 8.16 -1.86 7.72
C ILE A 382 7.80 -0.56 8.47
N LEU A 383 6.74 0.15 8.05
CA LEU A 383 6.21 1.28 8.82
C LEU A 383 5.75 0.83 10.21
N GLY A 384 5.12 -0.36 10.33
CA GLY A 384 4.79 -1.00 11.60
C GLY A 384 6.01 -1.26 12.49
N ILE A 385 7.14 -1.70 11.91
CA ILE A 385 8.43 -1.87 12.61
C ILE A 385 8.95 -0.53 13.12
N PHE A 386 9.05 0.49 12.26
CA PHE A 386 9.53 1.83 12.65
C PHE A 386 8.67 2.47 13.74
N LEU A 387 7.34 2.36 13.63
CA LEU A 387 6.42 2.83 14.67
C LEU A 387 6.65 2.10 16.00
N THR A 388 6.84 0.78 15.95
CA THR A 388 7.12 -0.02 17.15
C THR A 388 8.40 0.46 17.83
N PHE A 389 9.50 0.63 17.09
CA PHE A 389 10.76 1.15 17.63
C PHE A 389 10.61 2.57 18.20
N GLY A 390 9.89 3.42 17.47
CA GLY A 390 9.60 4.79 17.88
C GLY A 390 8.77 4.88 19.16
N LEU A 391 7.79 4.00 19.34
CA LEU A 391 6.94 3.93 20.54
C LEU A 391 7.70 3.33 21.73
N VAL A 392 8.42 2.23 21.57
CA VAL A 392 9.22 1.63 22.65
C VAL A 392 10.29 2.59 23.17
N SER A 393 10.85 3.42 22.29
CA SER A 393 11.82 4.46 22.68
C SER A 393 11.23 5.55 23.61
N ARG A 394 9.90 5.58 23.81
CA ARG A 394 9.23 6.54 24.69
C ARG A 394 9.17 6.01 26.11
N ARG A 395 9.57 6.86 27.06
CA ARG A 395 9.49 6.58 28.52
C ARG A 395 8.10 6.20 29.05
N LYS A 396 7.02 6.46 28.29
CA LYS A 396 5.64 6.10 28.66
C LYS A 396 5.32 4.61 28.50
N PHE A 397 6.02 3.91 27.63
CA PHE A 397 5.85 2.47 27.42
C PHE A 397 6.87 1.72 28.27
N LYS A 398 6.58 1.60 29.57
CA LYS A 398 7.46 0.92 30.53
C LYS A 398 7.37 -0.60 30.36
N ARG A 399 8.50 -1.26 30.61
CA ARG A 399 8.66 -2.72 30.63
C ARG A 399 7.80 -3.37 31.70
N ARG A 400 7.49 -4.65 31.51
CA ARG A 400 6.89 -5.51 32.53
C ARG A 400 8.00 -6.27 33.28
N GLY A 401 8.04 -6.15 34.62
CA GLY A 401 8.90 -6.98 35.49
C GLY A 401 10.40 -6.67 35.51
N LYS A 402 11.18 -7.49 36.23
CA LYS A 402 12.66 -7.47 36.23
C LYS A 402 13.18 -7.81 34.83
N ALA A 403 14.15 -7.04 34.34
CA ALA A 403 14.59 -7.11 32.94
C ALA A 403 15.35 -8.40 32.63
N SER A 404 14.88 -9.15 31.64
CA SER A 404 15.67 -10.21 30.98
C SER A 404 16.55 -9.67 29.85
N VAL A 405 16.25 -8.48 29.29
CA VAL A 405 16.97 -7.90 28.14
C VAL A 405 17.42 -6.46 28.42
N ASN A 406 18.70 -6.15 28.14
CA ASN A 406 19.28 -4.82 28.34
C ASN A 406 18.62 -3.76 27.41
N PRO A 407 18.12 -2.62 27.93
CA PRO A 407 17.52 -1.56 27.10
C PRO A 407 18.46 -0.90 26.11
N GLN A 408 19.74 -0.75 26.45
CA GLN A 408 20.72 -0.17 25.54
C GLN A 408 20.96 -1.09 24.34
N VAL A 409 21.05 -2.41 24.59
CA VAL A 409 21.17 -3.44 23.55
C VAL A 409 19.94 -3.40 22.62
N MET A 410 18.73 -3.38 23.18
CA MET A 410 17.51 -3.32 22.36
C MET A 410 17.43 -2.04 21.51
N ARG A 411 17.88 -0.91 22.06
CA ARG A 411 17.96 0.35 21.31
C ARG A 411 19.01 0.27 20.20
N ALA A 412 20.17 -0.33 20.46
CA ALA A 412 21.22 -0.52 19.47
C ALA A 412 20.75 -1.41 18.32
N ILE A 413 20.08 -2.52 18.63
CA ILE A 413 19.47 -3.40 17.61
C ILE A 413 18.46 -2.62 16.76
N ALA A 414 17.52 -1.91 17.40
CA ALA A 414 16.51 -1.13 16.67
C ALA A 414 17.16 -0.07 15.74
N VAL A 415 18.19 0.63 16.22
CA VAL A 415 18.91 1.65 15.42
C VAL A 415 19.70 1.00 14.28
N PHE A 416 20.40 -0.11 14.53
CA PHE A 416 21.13 -0.84 13.51
C PHE A 416 20.19 -1.32 12.40
N THR A 417 19.10 -1.98 12.76
CA THR A 417 18.10 -2.46 11.82
C THR A 417 17.48 -1.32 11.02
N ALA A 418 17.11 -0.22 11.68
CA ALA A 418 16.62 0.98 11.00
C ALA A 418 17.64 1.54 10.01
N ALA A 419 18.92 1.57 10.37
CA ALA A 419 19.99 2.01 9.48
C ALA A 419 20.12 1.12 8.25
N VAL A 420 20.01 -0.21 8.39
CA VAL A 420 20.03 -1.15 7.25
C VAL A 420 18.89 -0.85 6.27
N PHE A 421 17.65 -0.71 6.75
CA PHE A 421 16.51 -0.34 5.90
C PHE A 421 16.70 1.01 5.21
N LEU A 422 17.15 2.03 5.96
CA LEU A 422 17.34 3.38 5.43
C LEU A 422 18.45 3.43 4.38
N LEU A 423 19.60 2.80 4.65
CA LEU A 423 20.73 2.79 3.71
C LEU A 423 20.33 2.13 2.39
N GLY A 424 19.70 0.95 2.45
CA GLY A 424 19.25 0.25 1.25
C GLY A 424 18.22 1.04 0.44
N ASN A 425 17.28 1.71 1.11
CA ASN A 425 16.28 2.52 0.42
C ASN A 425 16.84 3.85 -0.09
N VAL A 426 17.82 4.45 0.58
CA VAL A 426 18.51 5.66 0.10
C VAL A 426 19.30 5.34 -1.17
N VAL A 427 20.05 4.23 -1.22
CA VAL A 427 20.77 3.87 -2.45
C VAL A 427 19.81 3.52 -3.59
N THR A 428 18.75 2.76 -3.30
CA THR A 428 17.70 2.45 -4.28
C THR A 428 17.04 3.74 -4.80
N THR A 429 16.77 4.69 -3.92
CA THR A 429 16.15 5.98 -4.26
C THR A 429 17.08 6.85 -5.09
N ALA A 430 18.35 6.97 -4.71
CA ALA A 430 19.33 7.75 -5.46
C ALA A 430 19.52 7.19 -6.88
N GLU A 431 19.58 5.86 -6.99
CA GLU A 431 19.70 5.16 -8.25
C GLU A 431 18.50 5.42 -9.18
N GLU A 432 17.29 5.23 -8.66
CA GLU A 432 16.06 5.45 -9.45
C GLU A 432 15.88 6.92 -9.80
N PHE A 433 16.22 7.85 -8.90
CA PHE A 433 16.13 9.28 -9.19
C PHE A 433 17.09 9.68 -10.33
N SER A 434 18.27 9.04 -10.41
CA SER A 434 19.19 9.21 -11.53
C SER A 434 18.64 8.58 -12.81
N HIS A 435 18.14 7.34 -12.72
CA HIS A 435 17.59 6.59 -13.86
C HIS A 435 16.30 7.20 -14.43
N GLY A 436 15.54 7.94 -13.64
CA GLY A 436 14.31 8.61 -14.07
C GLY A 436 14.52 9.48 -15.31
N VAL A 437 15.67 10.17 -15.43
CA VAL A 437 15.96 11.00 -16.62
C VAL A 437 15.98 10.16 -17.89
N ASN A 438 16.57 8.97 -17.84
CA ASN A 438 16.64 8.08 -19.00
C ASN A 438 15.23 7.62 -19.42
N ARG A 439 14.32 7.41 -18.46
CA ARG A 439 12.90 7.10 -18.77
C ARG A 439 12.21 8.24 -19.49
N ARG A 440 12.48 9.47 -19.06
CA ARG A 440 11.94 10.67 -19.73
C ARG A 440 12.43 10.76 -21.16
N ILE A 441 13.76 10.69 -21.37
CA ILE A 441 14.38 10.73 -22.71
C ILE A 441 13.83 9.61 -23.61
N TYR A 442 13.74 8.38 -23.08
CA TYR A 442 13.18 7.25 -23.80
C TYR A 442 11.74 7.51 -24.27
N ASN A 443 10.88 8.03 -23.37
CA ASN A 443 9.50 8.34 -23.76
C ASN A 443 9.38 9.54 -24.68
N GLU A 444 10.27 10.54 -24.57
CA GLU A 444 10.29 11.68 -25.51
C GLU A 444 10.57 11.18 -26.94
N GLY A 445 11.51 10.23 -27.10
CA GLY A 445 11.71 9.54 -28.38
C GLY A 445 10.50 8.72 -28.83
N ASN A 446 9.88 7.96 -27.92
CA ASN A 446 8.67 7.21 -28.25
C ASN A 446 7.50 8.12 -28.64
N ARG A 447 7.38 9.31 -28.02
CA ARG A 447 6.33 10.28 -28.33
C ARG A 447 6.37 10.71 -29.79
N GLU A 448 7.55 10.91 -30.37
CA GLU A 448 7.69 11.25 -31.79
C GLU A 448 7.12 10.15 -32.69
N VAL A 449 7.41 8.88 -32.37
CA VAL A 449 6.86 7.73 -33.11
C VAL A 449 5.34 7.63 -32.94
N LEU A 450 4.82 7.90 -31.74
CA LEU A 450 3.39 7.86 -31.45
C LEU A 450 2.60 9.01 -32.08
N LEU A 451 3.21 10.17 -32.31
CA LEU A 451 2.57 11.26 -33.06
C LEU A 451 2.42 10.92 -34.55
N ASP A 452 3.33 10.10 -35.09
CA ASP A 452 3.36 9.61 -36.46
C ASP A 452 2.66 8.24 -36.64
N PHE A 453 1.84 7.81 -35.66
CA PHE A 453 1.33 6.44 -35.57
C PHE A 453 0.54 5.95 -36.80
N GLU A 454 -0.06 6.86 -37.56
CA GLU A 454 -0.81 6.54 -38.79
C GLU A 454 0.09 5.90 -39.85
N ASN A 455 1.36 6.34 -39.91
CA ASN A 455 2.38 5.85 -40.85
C ASN A 455 3.20 4.67 -40.31
N ARG A 456 2.95 4.24 -39.07
CA ARG A 456 3.66 3.13 -38.41
C ARG A 456 2.92 1.81 -38.52
N SER A 457 3.61 0.70 -38.34
CA SER A 457 2.95 -0.61 -38.23
C SER A 457 2.38 -0.84 -36.82
N GLU A 458 1.37 -1.69 -36.68
CA GLU A 458 0.85 -2.09 -35.35
C GLU A 458 1.95 -2.75 -34.51
N ASP A 459 2.81 -3.58 -35.12
CA ASP A 459 3.91 -4.26 -34.43
C ASP A 459 4.99 -3.29 -33.91
N GLU A 460 5.29 -2.25 -34.67
CA GLU A 460 6.18 -1.18 -34.23
C GLU A 460 5.58 -0.44 -33.02
N LEU A 461 4.30 -0.06 -33.09
CA LEU A 461 3.62 0.64 -32.00
C LEU A 461 3.49 -0.22 -30.73
N LYS A 462 3.20 -1.51 -30.89
CA LYS A 462 3.23 -2.51 -29.81
C LYS A 462 4.61 -2.57 -29.15
N THR A 463 5.67 -2.55 -29.94
CA THR A 463 7.05 -2.58 -29.43
C THR A 463 7.38 -1.30 -28.66
N VAL A 464 7.05 -0.13 -29.23
CA VAL A 464 7.29 1.20 -28.63
C VAL A 464 6.60 1.35 -27.28
N LEU A 465 5.36 0.85 -27.15
CA LEU A 465 4.61 0.92 -25.90
C LEU A 465 4.81 -0.28 -24.97
N GLU A 466 5.63 -1.27 -25.35
CA GLU A 466 5.77 -2.54 -24.64
C GLU A 466 4.41 -3.23 -24.40
N TYR A 467 3.54 -3.19 -25.41
CA TYR A 467 2.20 -3.78 -25.40
C TYR A 467 2.14 -5.04 -26.27
N HIS A 468 1.52 -6.10 -25.78
CA HIS A 468 1.56 -7.42 -26.43
C HIS A 468 0.27 -7.82 -27.15
N LYS A 469 -0.67 -6.88 -27.33
CA LYS A 469 -1.95 -7.12 -28.02
C LYS A 469 -2.20 -6.07 -29.08
N ASP A 470 -3.09 -6.40 -30.01
CA ASP A 470 -3.53 -5.44 -31.01
C ASP A 470 -4.50 -4.40 -30.40
N GLY A 471 -4.71 -3.31 -31.13
CA GLY A 471 -5.58 -2.21 -30.75
C GLY A 471 -4.81 -0.95 -30.30
N VAL A 472 -3.50 -0.89 -30.52
CA VAL A 472 -2.70 0.30 -30.22
C VAL A 472 -3.09 1.44 -31.16
N LYS A 473 -3.19 1.18 -32.47
CA LYS A 473 -3.65 2.21 -33.41
C LYS A 473 -5.04 2.75 -33.08
N GLU A 474 -5.98 1.87 -32.76
CA GLU A 474 -7.34 2.26 -32.38
C GLU A 474 -7.35 3.18 -31.15
N ALA A 475 -6.54 2.84 -30.14
CA ALA A 475 -6.39 3.67 -28.95
C ALA A 475 -5.83 5.06 -29.29
N LEU A 476 -4.81 5.13 -30.14
CA LEU A 476 -4.21 6.40 -30.57
C LEU A 476 -5.18 7.23 -31.42
N THR A 477 -5.99 6.60 -32.28
CA THR A 477 -7.06 7.27 -33.03
C THR A 477 -8.08 7.89 -32.09
N ILE A 478 -8.55 7.16 -31.06
CA ILE A 478 -9.48 7.70 -30.05
C ILE A 478 -8.89 8.94 -29.37
N LEU A 479 -7.60 8.89 -28.98
CA LEU A 479 -6.94 10.03 -28.36
C LEU A 479 -6.81 11.22 -29.32
N LYS A 480 -6.46 10.98 -30.59
CA LYS A 480 -6.32 12.01 -31.62
C LYS A 480 -7.64 12.69 -31.92
N ASP A 481 -8.70 11.93 -32.18
CA ASP A 481 -10.03 12.44 -32.56
C ASP A 481 -10.66 13.31 -31.46
N ASN A 482 -10.28 13.08 -30.20
CA ASN A 482 -10.78 13.84 -29.05
C ASN A 482 -9.79 14.92 -28.55
N HIS A 483 -8.66 15.14 -29.23
CA HIS A 483 -7.60 16.07 -28.81
C HIS A 483 -7.10 15.81 -27.37
N TRP A 484 -6.87 14.53 -27.05
CA TRP A 484 -6.46 14.08 -25.72
C TRP A 484 -4.98 13.70 -25.64
N ASN A 485 -4.46 13.73 -24.41
CA ASN A 485 -3.09 13.37 -24.07
C ASN A 485 -2.04 14.03 -24.99
N ILE A 486 -1.17 13.27 -25.66
CA ILE A 486 -0.14 13.79 -26.58
C ILE A 486 -0.70 14.60 -27.77
N PHE A 487 -2.01 14.48 -28.07
CA PHE A 487 -2.69 15.19 -29.17
C PHE A 487 -3.48 16.43 -28.70
N LYS A 488 -3.33 16.86 -27.45
CA LYS A 488 -3.93 18.11 -26.97
C LYS A 488 -3.41 19.31 -27.75
N ASP A 489 -4.32 20.21 -28.12
CA ASP A 489 -3.97 21.55 -28.57
C ASP A 489 -3.40 22.30 -27.37
N THR A 490 -2.08 22.47 -27.36
CA THR A 490 -1.36 23.26 -26.37
C THR A 490 -0.65 24.37 -27.12
N ASP A 491 -0.53 25.55 -26.50
CA ASP A 491 0.18 26.71 -27.08
C ASP A 491 1.63 26.36 -27.49
N GLU A 492 2.21 25.28 -26.93
CA GLU A 492 3.51 24.71 -27.33
C GLU A 492 3.56 24.10 -28.75
N GLN A 493 2.41 23.83 -29.39
CA GLN A 493 2.37 23.33 -30.78
C GLN A 493 2.31 24.46 -31.84
N GLU A 494 2.03 25.70 -31.44
CA GLU A 494 2.09 26.86 -32.37
C GLU A 494 3.52 27.30 -32.69
N GLU A 495 4.53 26.88 -31.94
CA GLU A 495 5.94 27.17 -32.26
C GLU A 495 6.57 26.17 -33.26
N ILE A 496 5.85 25.09 -33.62
CA ILE A 496 6.34 24.03 -34.52
C ILE A 496 5.49 23.89 -35.81
N ARG A 497 4.35 24.59 -35.91
CA ARG A 497 3.63 24.79 -37.19
C ARG A 497 4.04 26.11 -37.82
#